data_AF-A0ABD3PQW4-F1
#
_entry.id   AF-A0ABD3PQW4-F1
#
_cell.length_a   1.000
_cell.length_b   1.000
_cell.length_c   1.000
_cell.angle_alpha   90.00
_cell.angle_beta   90.00
_cell.angle_gamma   90.00
#
_symmetry.space_group_name_H-M   'P 1'
#
loop_
_entity.id
_entity.type
_entity.pdbx_description
1 polymer ?
#
loop_
_entity_poly.entity_id
_entity_poly.type
_entity_poly.pdbx_seq_one_letter_code
_entity_poly.pdbx_strand_id
1 'polypeptide(L)'
;MEGPIPCGVNDISMYKGGFDGSVKDKGALYYKVKDSGFVGVPKQLTTTRYAHSKEMKELIARAKARQESFNSRMSRFNVLKSRFRHGKGTQKRLDLHKSCTEAVCVIVHYGMENGSPLFEV
;
A
#
# COMPACT_ATOMS: atom_id res chain seq x y z
N MET A 1 6.61 -1.67 3.66
CA MET A 1 5.92 -0.38 3.43
C MET A 1 6.99 0.69 3.47
N GLU A 2 7.19 1.45 2.40
CA GLU A 2 8.08 2.62 2.47
C GLU A 2 7.28 3.82 2.95
N GLY A 3 7.69 4.33 4.10
CA GLY A 3 7.05 5.43 4.81
C GLY A 3 7.83 5.71 6.10
N PRO A 4 7.62 6.87 6.72
CA PRO A 4 6.62 7.88 6.38
C PRO A 4 7.19 8.98 5.45
N ILE A 5 6.35 9.47 4.53
CA ILE A 5 6.73 10.46 3.51
C ILE A 5 5.96 11.76 3.77
N PRO A 6 6.56 12.94 3.57
CA PRO A 6 5.84 14.23 3.66
C PRO A 6 4.63 14.29 2.72
N CYS A 7 3.60 15.05 3.10
CA CYS A 7 2.45 15.31 2.24
C CYS A 7 2.85 16.09 0.96
N GLY A 8 2.13 15.85 -0.14
CA GLY A 8 2.30 16.60 -1.41
C GLY A 8 3.11 15.88 -2.49
N VAL A 9 3.65 14.69 -2.20
CA VAL A 9 4.27 13.84 -3.22
C VAL A 9 3.19 13.07 -3.97
N ASN A 10 3.20 13.10 -5.31
CA ASN A 10 2.26 12.29 -6.09
C ASN A 10 2.65 10.80 -6.03
N ASP A 11 1.64 9.92 -6.07
CA ASP A 11 1.80 8.48 -5.93
C ASP A 11 2.79 7.86 -6.93
N ILE A 12 2.85 8.40 -8.15
CA ILE A 12 3.82 7.95 -9.17
C ILE A 12 5.26 8.26 -8.75
N SER A 13 5.52 9.42 -8.15
CA SER A 13 6.86 9.77 -7.66
C SER A 13 7.22 8.96 -6.42
N MET A 14 6.26 8.76 -5.51
CA MET A 14 6.45 7.83 -4.38
C MET A 14 6.78 6.41 -4.88
N TYR A 15 6.08 5.93 -5.90
CA TYR A 15 6.33 4.64 -6.53
C TYR A 15 7.74 4.55 -7.11
N LYS A 16 8.22 5.60 -7.78
CA LYS A 16 9.52 5.66 -8.44
C LYS A 16 10.73 5.88 -7.52
N GLY A 17 10.55 6.03 -6.20
CA GLY A 17 11.69 6.23 -5.27
C GLY A 17 11.68 7.52 -4.47
N GLY A 18 10.59 8.30 -4.52
CA GLY A 18 10.53 9.58 -3.80
C GLY A 18 11.52 10.61 -4.35
N PHE A 19 12.03 11.49 -3.48
CA PHE A 19 12.97 12.57 -3.84
C PHE A 19 14.42 12.11 -3.91
N ASP A 20 14.68 10.91 -3.43
CA ASP A 20 16.00 10.44 -3.04
C ASP A 20 16.70 9.73 -4.21
N GLY A 21 15.99 9.51 -5.32
CA GLY A 21 16.50 8.84 -6.52
C GLY A 21 16.95 7.40 -6.29
N SER A 22 16.64 6.83 -5.12
CA SER A 22 17.08 5.48 -4.75
C SER A 22 16.43 4.46 -5.67
N VAL A 23 17.28 3.67 -6.35
CA VAL A 23 16.84 2.61 -7.25
C VAL A 23 16.26 1.49 -6.39
N LYS A 24 14.93 1.41 -6.32
CA LYS A 24 14.27 0.30 -5.61
C LYS A 24 14.61 -1.02 -6.29
N ASP A 25 14.52 -2.10 -5.52
CA ASP A 25 14.72 -3.46 -5.99
C ASP A 25 13.83 -3.77 -7.20
N LYS A 26 14.46 -4.03 -8.35
CA LYS A 26 13.79 -4.28 -9.63
C LYS A 26 12.85 -5.48 -9.54
N GLY A 27 13.11 -6.45 -8.65
CA GLY A 27 12.22 -7.61 -8.44
C GLY A 27 10.88 -7.24 -7.79
N ALA A 28 10.83 -6.20 -6.95
CA ALA A 28 9.62 -5.73 -6.28
C ALA A 28 8.80 -4.72 -7.11
N LEU A 29 9.36 -4.28 -8.25
CA LEU A 29 8.97 -3.12 -9.06
C LEU A 29 8.20 -3.46 -10.34
N TYR A 30 8.14 -4.73 -10.73
CA TYR A 30 7.46 -5.14 -11.96
C TYR A 30 6.28 -6.08 -11.65
N TYR A 31 5.21 -5.95 -12.44
CA TYR A 31 4.06 -6.89 -12.48
C TYR A 31 3.12 -6.88 -11.27
N LYS A 32 3.04 -5.76 -10.52
CA LYS A 32 2.01 -5.61 -9.49
C LYS A 32 0.74 -4.98 -10.06
N VAL A 33 -0.40 -5.53 -9.67
CA VAL A 33 -1.71 -4.93 -9.95
C VAL A 33 -1.83 -3.63 -9.15
N LYS A 34 -2.11 -2.53 -9.84
CA LYS A 34 -2.28 -1.20 -9.25
C LYS A 34 -3.53 -0.53 -9.77
N ASP A 35 -3.89 0.56 -9.11
CA ASP A 35 -5.08 1.31 -9.47
C ASP A 35 -4.90 2.19 -10.72
N SER A 36 -5.99 2.72 -11.25
CA SER A 36 -6.02 3.57 -12.45
C SER A 36 -5.16 4.84 -12.32
N GLY A 37 -4.87 5.31 -11.10
CA GLY A 37 -3.93 6.41 -10.86
C GLY A 37 -2.50 6.17 -11.36
N PHE A 38 -2.15 4.93 -11.69
CA PHE A 38 -0.81 4.54 -12.18
C PHE A 38 -0.71 4.36 -13.70
N VAL A 39 -1.70 4.82 -14.48
CA VAL A 39 -1.70 4.70 -15.96
C VAL A 39 -0.44 5.29 -16.60
N GLY A 40 0.18 6.30 -16.00
CA GLY A 40 1.43 6.92 -16.48
C GLY A 40 2.69 6.07 -16.33
N VAL A 41 2.61 4.85 -15.76
CA VAL A 41 3.78 3.95 -15.59
C VAL A 41 3.50 2.52 -16.13
N PRO A 42 3.10 2.39 -17.42
CA PRO A 42 2.55 1.15 -17.97
C PRO A 42 3.57 0.02 -18.15
N LYS A 43 4.87 0.33 -18.15
CA LYS A 43 5.96 -0.64 -18.32
C LYS A 43 6.29 -1.41 -17.04
N GLN A 44 5.92 -0.86 -15.88
CA GLN A 44 6.26 -1.39 -14.56
C GLN A 44 5.03 -1.95 -13.84
N LEU A 45 3.85 -1.39 -14.12
CA LEU A 45 2.61 -1.71 -13.40
C LEU A 45 1.49 -2.21 -14.32
N THR A 46 0.73 -3.16 -13.80
CA THR A 46 -0.48 -3.66 -14.45
C THR A 46 -1.69 -2.92 -13.88
N THR A 47 -2.34 -2.12 -14.73
CA THR A 47 -3.61 -1.46 -14.41
C THR A 47 -4.72 -2.06 -15.26
N THR A 48 -5.97 -1.94 -14.83
CA THR A 48 -7.11 -2.37 -15.66
C THR A 48 -7.14 -1.57 -16.95
N ARG A 49 -7.12 -2.25 -18.11
CA ARG A 49 -7.19 -1.66 -19.45
C ARG A 49 -8.34 -2.26 -20.23
N TYR A 50 -8.84 -1.50 -21.20
CA TYR A 50 -9.92 -1.95 -22.09
C TYR A 50 -9.53 -3.21 -22.88
N ALA A 51 -8.28 -3.27 -23.36
CA ALA A 51 -7.76 -4.36 -24.18
C ALA A 51 -7.58 -5.71 -23.44
N HIS A 52 -7.74 -5.76 -22.12
CA HIS A 52 -7.64 -7.03 -21.39
C HIS A 52 -8.85 -7.94 -21.65
N SER A 53 -8.59 -9.25 -21.67
CA SER A 53 -9.64 -10.27 -21.68
C SER A 53 -10.54 -10.13 -20.46
N LYS A 54 -11.77 -10.67 -20.55
CA LYS A 54 -12.73 -10.66 -19.44
C LYS A 54 -12.14 -11.34 -18.19
N GLU A 55 -11.52 -12.50 -18.37
CA GLU A 55 -10.86 -13.26 -17.30
C GLU A 55 -9.76 -12.45 -16.59
N MET A 56 -8.93 -11.74 -17.37
CA MET A 56 -7.87 -10.90 -16.79
C MET A 56 -8.44 -9.71 -16.02
N LYS A 57 -9.53 -9.09 -16.50
CA LYS A 57 -10.22 -8.03 -15.79
C LYS A 57 -10.80 -8.52 -14.46
N GLU A 58 -11.38 -9.71 -14.44
CA GLU A 58 -11.89 -10.36 -13.22
C GLU A 58 -10.76 -10.67 -12.24
N LEU A 59 -9.62 -11.19 -12.69
CA LEU A 59 -8.46 -11.42 -11.84
C LEU A 59 -7.93 -10.12 -11.22
N ILE A 60 -7.81 -9.06 -12.02
CA ILE A 60 -7.40 -7.73 -11.53
C ILE A 60 -8.41 -7.19 -10.52
N ALA A 61 -9.71 -7.31 -10.79
CA ALA A 61 -10.77 -6.84 -9.90
C ALA A 61 -10.72 -7.56 -8.54
N ARG A 62 -10.55 -8.89 -8.55
CA ARG A 62 -10.38 -9.69 -7.33
C ARG A 62 -9.15 -9.29 -6.53
N ALA A 63 -8.02 -9.08 -7.21
CA ALA A 63 -6.79 -8.62 -6.56
C ALA A 63 -6.96 -7.24 -5.90
N LYS A 64 -7.62 -6.29 -6.57
CA LYS A 64 -7.93 -4.96 -6.02
C LYS A 64 -8.85 -5.04 -4.81
N ALA A 65 -9.95 -5.77 -4.90
CA ALA A 65 -10.91 -5.93 -3.81
C ALA A 65 -10.27 -6.56 -2.56
N ARG A 66 -9.38 -7.54 -2.73
CA ARG A 66 -8.59 -8.13 -1.64
C ARG A 66 -7.69 -7.08 -0.97
N GLN A 67 -7.02 -6.25 -1.77
CA GLN A 67 -6.17 -5.17 -1.24
C GLN A 67 -7.00 -4.10 -0.49
N GLU A 68 -8.15 -3.71 -1.02
CA GLU A 68 -9.07 -2.76 -0.37
C GLU A 68 -9.58 -3.30 0.98
N SER A 69 -9.89 -4.59 1.03
CA SER A 69 -10.32 -5.27 2.24
C SER A 69 -9.22 -5.27 3.32
N PHE A 70 -7.98 -5.53 2.92
CA PHE A 70 -6.82 -5.40 3.81
C PHE A 70 -6.66 -3.96 4.32
N ASN A 71 -6.72 -2.97 3.43
CA ASN A 71 -6.62 -1.55 3.79
C ASN A 71 -7.74 -1.12 4.75
N SER A 72 -8.96 -1.59 4.52
CA SER A 72 -10.10 -1.35 5.41
C SER A 72 -9.84 -1.87 6.82
N ARG A 73 -9.28 -3.08 6.97
CA ARG A 73 -8.89 -3.64 8.28
C ARG A 73 -7.80 -2.82 8.96
N MET A 74 -6.77 -2.41 8.22
CA MET A 74 -5.72 -1.51 8.74
C MET A 74 -6.33 -0.20 9.26
N SER A 75 -7.28 0.39 8.51
CA SER A 75 -7.90 1.68 8.86
C SER A 75 -8.70 1.67 10.18
N ARG A 76 -9.05 0.50 10.71
CA ARG A 76 -9.79 0.36 11.99
C ARG A 76 -8.93 0.69 13.20
N PHE A 77 -7.61 0.67 13.07
CA PHE A 77 -6.69 0.93 14.16
C PHE A 77 -6.53 2.44 14.37
N ASN A 78 -7.08 2.96 15.46
CA ASN A 78 -7.05 4.39 15.77
C ASN A 78 -5.61 4.94 15.93
N VAL A 79 -4.65 4.09 16.29
CA VAL A 79 -3.23 4.46 16.39
C VAL A 79 -2.65 4.94 15.05
N LEU A 80 -3.22 4.51 13.91
CA LEU A 80 -2.79 4.97 12.59
C LEU A 80 -3.39 6.32 12.19
N LYS A 81 -4.46 6.76 12.88
CA LYS A 81 -5.15 8.03 12.62
C LYS A 81 -4.77 9.13 13.61
N SER A 82 -4.47 8.74 14.85
CA SER A 82 -4.21 9.65 15.95
C SER A 82 -2.80 10.22 15.90
N ARG A 83 -2.63 11.48 16.31
CA ARG A 83 -1.31 12.11 16.46
C ARG A 83 -0.69 11.71 17.79
N PHE A 84 0.59 11.32 17.77
CA PHE A 84 1.35 11.08 19.00
C PHE A 84 1.58 12.40 19.76
N ARG A 85 1.11 12.43 21.01
CA ARG A 85 1.30 13.58 21.92
C ARG A 85 2.73 13.63 22.48
N HIS A 86 3.35 12.45 22.61
CA HIS A 86 4.72 12.25 23.07
C HIS A 86 5.69 12.07 21.89
N GLY A 87 6.93 12.53 22.07
CA GLY A 87 7.94 12.60 21.01
C GLY A 87 8.22 14.06 20.63
N LYS A 88 9.43 14.53 20.95
CA LYS A 88 9.90 15.87 20.57
C LYS A 88 10.40 15.80 19.11
N GLY A 89 9.85 16.67 18.26
CA GLY A 89 10.25 16.80 16.86
C GLY A 89 9.45 15.93 15.87
N THR A 90 9.45 16.37 14.60
CA THR A 90 8.73 15.71 13.49
C THR A 90 9.27 14.31 13.23
N GLN A 91 10.60 14.13 13.22
CA GLN A 91 11.22 12.84 12.91
C GLN A 91 10.81 11.73 13.89
N LYS A 92 10.83 12.02 15.19
CA LYS A 92 10.44 11.02 16.20
C LYS A 92 8.98 10.60 16.10
N ARG A 93 8.09 11.51 15.68
CA ARG A 93 6.68 11.19 15.42
C ARG A 93 6.52 10.31 14.18
N LEU A 94 7.30 10.61 13.14
CA LEU A 94 7.37 9.82 11.91
C LEU A 94 7.84 8.38 12.21
N ASP A 95 8.91 8.22 13.00
CA ASP A 95 9.42 6.90 13.40
C ASP A 95 8.37 6.10 14.20
N LEU A 96 7.67 6.75 15.13
CA LEU A 96 6.56 6.11 15.87
C LEU A 96 5.42 5.66 14.95
N HIS A 97 5.02 6.49 13.99
CA HIS A 97 4.00 6.12 12.99
C HIS A 97 4.44 4.92 12.15
N LYS A 98 5.71 4.86 11.76
CA LYS A 98 6.28 3.70 11.03
C LYS A 98 6.17 2.43 11.86
N SER A 99 6.69 2.44 13.09
CA SER A 99 6.67 1.28 13.97
C SER A 99 5.24 0.79 14.25
N CYS A 100 4.29 1.69 14.49
CA CYS A 100 2.90 1.32 14.68
C CYS A 100 2.26 0.77 13.40
N THR A 101 2.58 1.31 12.23
CA THR A 101 2.07 0.82 10.94
C THR A 101 2.56 -0.60 10.67
N GLU A 102 3.84 -0.89 10.92
CA GLU A 102 4.42 -2.23 10.78
C GLU A 102 3.79 -3.22 11.77
N ALA A 103 3.64 -2.83 13.05
CA ALA A 103 3.00 -3.66 14.06
C ALA A 103 1.54 -4.00 13.70
N VAL A 104 0.75 -3.00 13.28
CA VAL A 104 -0.64 -3.21 12.85
C VAL A 104 -0.71 -4.11 11.61
N CYS A 105 0.24 -3.97 10.68
CA CYS A 105 0.33 -4.84 9.51
C CYS A 105 0.49 -6.31 9.90
N VAL A 106 1.38 -6.61 10.87
CA VAL A 106 1.58 -7.96 11.39
C VAL A 106 0.32 -8.48 12.07
N ILE A 107 -0.36 -7.67 12.88
CA ILE A 107 -1.61 -8.06 13.56
C ILE A 107 -2.71 -8.40 12.55
N VAL A 108 -2.91 -7.55 11.54
CA VAL A 108 -3.93 -7.77 10.50
C VAL A 108 -3.61 -9.04 9.69
N HIS A 109 -2.35 -9.24 9.33
CA HIS A 109 -1.92 -10.41 8.60
C HIS A 109 -2.11 -11.70 9.43
N TYR A 110 -1.70 -11.67 10.69
CA TYR A 110 -1.89 -12.79 11.61
C TYR A 110 -3.38 -13.13 11.76
N GLY A 111 -4.26 -12.14 11.92
CA GLY A 111 -5.71 -12.38 11.99
C GLY A 111 -6.28 -12.95 10.68
N MET A 112 -5.71 -12.58 9.54
CA MET A 112 -6.09 -13.16 8.24
C MET A 112 -5.74 -14.65 8.14
N GLU A 113 -4.59 -15.05 8.67
CA GLU A 113 -4.16 -16.46 8.69
C GLU A 113 -4.86 -17.28 9.78
N ASN A 114 -5.32 -16.64 10.86
CA ASN A 114 -5.87 -17.30 12.04
C ASN A 114 -7.36 -16.98 12.26
N GLY A 115 -8.20 -17.41 11.32
CA GLY A 115 -9.66 -17.45 11.51
C GLY A 115 -10.45 -16.24 11.03
N SER A 116 -9.82 -15.26 10.38
CA SER A 116 -10.51 -14.15 9.70
C SER A 116 -10.00 -13.96 8.27
N PRO A 117 -10.11 -14.94 7.36
CA PRO A 117 -9.59 -14.80 5.99
C PRO A 117 -10.23 -13.63 5.24
N LEU A 118 -9.58 -13.19 4.16
CA LEU A 118 -10.25 -12.30 3.21
C LEU A 118 -11.42 -13.06 2.59
N PHE A 119 -12.56 -12.38 2.38
CA PHE A 119 -13.70 -13.00 1.71
C PHE A 119 -13.29 -13.41 0.28
N GLU A 120 -13.91 -14.48 -0.19
CA GLU A 120 -13.74 -14.92 -1.57
C GLU A 120 -14.39 -13.88 -2.48
N VAL A 121 -13.55 -13.24 -3.31
CA VAL A 121 -13.96 -12.31 -4.38
C VAL A 121 -13.82 -13.05 -5.69
#